data_AF-A0A1F5AV93-F1
#
_entry.id   AF-A0A1F5AV93-F1
#
_cell.length_a   1.000
_cell.length_b   1.000
_cell.length_c   1.000
_cell.angle_alpha   90.00
_cell.angle_beta   90.00
_cell.angle_gamma   90.00
#
_symmetry.space_group_name_H-M   'P 1'
#
loop_
_entity.id
_entity.type
_entity.pdbx_description
1 polymer ?
#
loop_
_entity_poly.entity_id
_entity_poly.type
_entity_poly.pdbx_seq_one_letter_code
_entity_poly.pdbx_strand_id
1 'polypeptide(L)'
;MKRADKNQLIAVFKKVRSYVEASAINERATLESVRQLAADKAIFGKHLEGLKASVTGIEQAGLKTLESSMRLAAVYLGVKPAVLALSVTEKKAGLIIPKPTPKIRENGYQGYQPLIQKAMSGGGGAAPNRSLMRVEAEIQLLCDGRNSALDIKKMLDTQFRQETSLEAILSHLDVLKKAGLVAF
;
A
#
# COMPACT_ATOMS: atom_id res chain seq x y z
N MET A 1 15.25 -19.48 8.82
CA MET A 1 14.65 -18.96 7.57
C MET A 1 14.64 -20.08 6.53
N LYS A 2 13.47 -20.50 6.04
CA LYS A 2 13.38 -21.49 4.94
C LYS A 2 13.81 -20.79 3.65
N ARG A 3 14.81 -21.33 2.94
CA ARG A 3 15.21 -20.78 1.63
C ARG A 3 14.08 -21.00 0.64
N ALA A 4 13.78 -20.00 -0.18
CA ALA A 4 12.81 -20.14 -1.26
C ALA A 4 13.29 -21.23 -2.22
N ASP A 5 12.42 -22.18 -2.54
CA ASP A 5 12.70 -23.17 -3.57
C ASP A 5 12.39 -22.63 -4.98
N LYS A 6 12.59 -23.49 -5.98
CA LYS A 6 12.33 -23.21 -7.39
C LYS A 6 10.91 -22.67 -7.66
N ASN A 7 9.91 -23.17 -6.94
CA ASN A 7 8.51 -22.82 -7.15
C ASN A 7 8.13 -21.52 -6.43
N GLN A 8 8.88 -21.16 -5.39
CA GLN A 8 8.59 -20.00 -4.54
C GLN A 8 9.39 -18.75 -4.90
N LEU A 9 10.51 -18.88 -5.62
CA LEU A 9 11.45 -17.78 -5.88
C LEU A 9 10.76 -16.51 -6.39
N ILE A 10 9.89 -16.62 -7.40
CA ILE A 10 9.22 -15.46 -8.01
C ILE A 10 8.29 -14.77 -7.01
N ALA A 11 7.48 -15.54 -6.29
CA ALA A 11 6.53 -15.01 -5.32
C ALA A 11 7.26 -14.32 -4.16
N VAL A 12 8.31 -14.95 -3.62
CA VAL A 12 9.13 -14.39 -2.55
C VAL A 12 9.85 -13.12 -3.00
N PHE A 13 10.42 -13.11 -4.21
CA PHE A 13 11.08 -11.92 -4.74
C PHE A 13 10.12 -10.75 -4.92
N LYS A 14 8.94 -10.98 -5.52
CA LYS A 14 7.88 -9.97 -5.64
C LYS A 14 7.49 -9.40 -4.26
N LYS A 15 7.31 -10.28 -3.28
CA LYS A 15 6.96 -9.91 -1.91
C LYS A 15 8.02 -9.05 -1.24
N VAL A 16 9.29 -9.48 -1.25
CA VAL A 16 10.38 -8.72 -0.63
C VAL A 16 10.59 -7.39 -1.34
N ARG A 17 10.43 -7.34 -2.67
CA ARG A 17 10.45 -6.08 -3.41
C ARG A 17 9.36 -5.12 -2.93
N SER A 18 8.13 -5.59 -2.79
CA SER A 18 7.02 -4.78 -2.27
C SER A 18 7.31 -4.23 -0.87
N TYR A 19 8.03 -4.99 -0.03
CA TYR A 19 8.43 -4.53 1.31
C TYR A 19 9.41 -3.36 1.27
N VAL A 20 10.40 -3.42 0.37
CA VAL A 20 11.35 -2.30 0.17
C VAL A 20 10.62 -1.05 -0.31
N GLU A 21 9.77 -1.20 -1.33
CA GLU A 21 8.99 -0.09 -1.89
C GLU A 21 8.04 0.51 -0.84
N ALA A 22 7.27 -0.32 -0.13
CA ALA A 22 6.34 0.13 0.90
C ALA A 22 7.04 0.80 2.10
N SER A 23 8.17 0.26 2.54
CA SER A 23 8.97 0.88 3.60
C SER A 23 9.44 2.28 3.20
N ALA A 24 9.87 2.46 1.96
CA ALA A 24 10.32 3.76 1.47
C ALA A 24 9.16 4.76 1.33
N ILE A 25 7.98 4.30 0.90
CA ILE A 25 6.75 5.12 0.88
C ILE A 25 6.40 5.58 2.30
N ASN A 26 6.35 4.65 3.27
CA ASN A 26 6.04 4.95 4.67
C ASN A 26 7.02 5.96 5.29
N GLU A 27 8.32 5.78 5.05
CA GLU A 27 9.35 6.66 5.60
C GLU A 27 9.22 8.08 5.05
N ARG A 28 9.03 8.23 3.73
CA ARG A 28 8.81 9.54 3.12
C ARG A 28 7.52 10.20 3.61
N ALA A 29 6.45 9.43 3.80
CA ALA A 29 5.20 9.94 4.34
C ALA A 29 5.37 10.42 5.80
N THR A 30 6.16 9.69 6.59
CA THR A 30 6.51 10.06 7.97
C THR A 30 7.33 11.34 8.01
N LEU A 31 8.34 11.48 7.17
CA LEU A 31 9.11 12.72 7.06
C LEU A 31 8.22 13.92 6.71
N GLU A 32 7.23 13.75 5.83
CA GLU A 32 6.27 14.80 5.50
C GLU A 32 5.35 15.16 6.68
N SER A 33 4.98 14.20 7.53
CA SER A 33 4.13 14.49 8.70
C SER A 33 4.87 15.32 9.74
N VAL A 34 6.17 15.07 9.95
CA VAL A 34 7.01 15.87 10.87
C VAL A 34 7.10 17.33 10.43
N ARG A 35 7.02 17.61 9.12
CA ARG A 35 6.97 19.00 8.60
C ARG A 35 5.87 19.83 9.23
N GLN A 36 4.74 19.20 9.60
CA GLN A 36 3.59 19.88 10.19
C GLN A 36 3.89 20.44 11.58
N LEU A 37 4.91 19.90 12.26
CA LEU A 37 5.31 20.27 13.62
C LEU A 37 6.38 21.38 13.65
N ALA A 38 6.97 21.73 12.51
CA ALA A 38 8.08 22.68 12.45
C ALA A 38 7.61 24.14 12.51
N ALA A 39 8.26 24.94 13.37
CA ALA A 39 8.04 26.38 13.48
C ALA A 39 8.49 27.13 12.22
N ASP A 40 9.72 26.87 11.76
CA ASP A 40 10.21 27.35 10.45
C ASP A 40 10.04 26.27 9.39
N LYS A 41 8.92 26.33 8.67
CA LYS A 41 8.57 25.37 7.62
C LYS A 41 9.47 25.45 6.39
N ALA A 42 10.15 26.57 6.17
CA ALA A 42 10.93 26.79 4.96
C ALA A 42 12.32 26.15 5.07
N ILE A 43 13.06 26.47 6.14
CA ILE A 43 14.39 25.88 6.38
C ILE A 43 14.27 24.39 6.66
N PHE A 44 13.35 24.00 7.56
CA PHE A 44 13.15 22.60 7.89
C PHE A 44 12.60 21.80 6.71
N GLY A 45 11.73 22.42 5.89
CA GLY A 45 11.23 21.80 4.65
C GLY A 45 12.36 21.39 3.70
N LYS A 46 13.38 22.25 3.49
CA LYS A 46 14.54 21.91 2.65
C LYS A 46 15.33 20.72 3.22
N HIS A 47 15.51 20.67 4.54
CA HIS A 47 16.18 19.55 5.19
C HIS A 47 15.40 18.24 4.99
N LEU A 48 14.07 18.26 5.19
CA LEU A 48 13.21 17.10 4.95
C LEU A 48 13.23 16.61 3.50
N GLU A 49 13.28 17.51 2.52
CA GLU A 49 13.44 17.10 1.11
C GLU A 49 14.78 16.38 0.87
N GLY A 50 15.86 16.82 1.52
CA GLY A 50 17.14 16.12 1.50
C GLY A 50 17.07 14.71 2.11
N LEU A 51 16.34 14.56 3.22
CA LEU A 51 16.11 13.25 3.83
C LEU A 51 15.25 12.35 2.93
N LYS A 52 14.17 12.87 2.34
CA LYS A 52 13.31 12.13 1.39
C LYS A 52 14.11 11.65 0.18
N ALA A 53 14.97 12.50 -0.38
CA ALA A 53 15.87 12.12 -1.47
C ALA A 53 16.83 11.00 -1.06
N SER A 54 17.36 11.05 0.18
CA SER A 54 18.22 10.00 0.73
C SER A 54 17.48 8.66 0.87
N VAL A 55 16.23 8.68 1.35
CA VAL A 55 15.36 7.49 1.42
C VAL A 55 15.13 6.90 0.02
N THR A 56 14.86 7.72 -0.99
CA THR A 56 14.75 7.26 -2.38
C THR A 56 16.05 6.64 -2.90
N GLY A 57 17.21 7.19 -2.53
CA GLY A 57 18.51 6.59 -2.85
C GLY A 57 18.69 5.19 -2.24
N ILE A 58 18.32 5.04 -0.96
CA ILE A 58 18.36 3.74 -0.24
C ILE A 58 17.42 2.73 -0.88
N GLU A 59 16.19 3.12 -1.21
CA GLU A 59 15.22 2.28 -1.92
C GLU A 59 15.80 1.75 -3.23
N GLN A 60 16.33 2.65 -4.09
CA GLN A 60 16.89 2.26 -5.37
C GLN A 60 18.09 1.32 -5.24
N ALA A 61 18.99 1.58 -4.28
CA ALA A 61 20.14 0.71 -4.01
C ALA A 61 19.70 -0.66 -3.48
N GLY A 62 18.71 -0.70 -2.58
CA GLY A 62 18.13 -1.93 -2.06
C GLY A 62 17.47 -2.77 -3.14
N LEU A 63 16.69 -2.15 -4.03
CA LEU A 63 16.04 -2.82 -5.16
C LEU A 63 17.04 -3.42 -6.14
N LYS A 64 18.12 -2.71 -6.47
CA LYS A 64 19.21 -3.24 -7.32
C LYS A 64 19.91 -4.43 -6.67
N THR A 65 20.17 -4.35 -5.37
CA THR A 65 20.80 -5.45 -4.60
C THR A 65 19.92 -6.69 -4.58
N LEU A 66 18.61 -6.50 -4.36
CA LEU A 66 17.62 -7.57 -4.37
C LEU A 66 17.52 -8.23 -5.75
N GLU A 67 17.54 -7.44 -6.83
CA GLU A 67 17.54 -7.97 -8.19
C GLU A 67 18.78 -8.81 -8.50
N SER A 68 19.97 -8.34 -8.09
CA SER A 68 21.22 -9.10 -8.23
C SER A 68 21.15 -10.44 -7.47
N SER A 69 20.64 -10.42 -6.24
CA SER A 69 20.45 -11.62 -5.42
C SER A 69 19.44 -12.60 -6.03
N MET A 70 18.36 -12.08 -6.64
CA MET A 70 17.38 -12.91 -7.35
C MET A 70 18.00 -13.58 -8.58
N ARG A 71 18.80 -12.87 -9.37
CA ARG A 71 19.49 -13.45 -10.54
C ARG A 71 20.44 -14.58 -10.11
N LEU A 72 21.21 -14.36 -9.05
CA LEU A 72 22.10 -15.38 -8.50
C LEU A 72 21.32 -16.60 -8.00
N ALA A 73 20.23 -16.39 -7.25
CA ALA A 73 19.37 -17.48 -6.78
C ALA A 73 18.72 -18.25 -7.94
N ALA A 74 18.32 -17.57 -9.01
CA ALA A 74 17.75 -18.20 -10.20
C ALA A 74 18.77 -19.13 -10.89
N VAL A 75 20.04 -18.71 -10.98
CA VAL A 75 21.13 -19.56 -11.50
C VAL A 75 21.31 -20.81 -10.63
N TYR A 76 21.40 -20.66 -9.31
CA TYR A 76 21.56 -21.80 -8.40
C TYR A 76 20.38 -22.78 -8.45
N LEU A 77 19.17 -22.29 -8.71
CA LEU A 77 17.95 -23.11 -8.78
C LEU A 77 17.65 -23.63 -10.19
N GLY A 78 18.48 -23.31 -11.19
CA GLY A 78 18.27 -23.72 -12.59
C GLY A 78 16.94 -23.20 -13.14
N VAL A 79 16.61 -21.94 -12.86
CA VAL A 79 15.43 -21.24 -13.38
C VAL A 79 15.79 -19.93 -14.05
N LYS A 80 14.87 -19.44 -14.89
CA LYS A 80 14.99 -18.11 -15.46
C LYS A 80 14.77 -17.05 -14.36
N PRO A 81 15.52 -15.93 -14.38
CA PRO A 81 15.24 -14.80 -13.51
C PRO A 81 13.79 -14.33 -13.60
N ALA A 82 13.24 -13.87 -12.48
CA ALA A 82 11.88 -13.36 -12.42
C ALA A 82 11.75 -12.07 -13.26
N VAL A 83 10.81 -12.06 -14.20
CA VAL A 83 10.40 -10.84 -14.92
C VAL A 83 9.24 -10.21 -14.16
N LEU A 84 9.43 -8.99 -13.66
CA LEU A 84 8.42 -8.25 -12.92
C LEU A 84 7.48 -7.53 -13.89
N ALA A 85 6.50 -8.26 -14.39
CA ALA A 85 5.35 -7.67 -15.05
C ALA A 85 4.19 -7.55 -14.07
N LEU A 86 3.58 -6.36 -14.00
CA LEU A 86 2.29 -6.18 -13.36
C LEU A 86 1.22 -6.92 -14.16
N SER A 87 0.38 -7.66 -13.45
CA SER A 87 -0.85 -8.24 -13.98
C SER A 87 -1.84 -7.16 -14.42
N VAL A 88 -2.85 -7.54 -15.20
CA VAL A 88 -3.92 -6.62 -15.62
C VAL A 88 -4.61 -5.98 -14.41
N THR A 89 -4.86 -6.76 -13.35
CA THR A 89 -5.48 -6.28 -12.11
C THR A 89 -4.58 -5.30 -11.36
N GLU A 90 -3.28 -5.60 -11.23
CA GLU A 90 -2.33 -4.69 -10.57
C GLU A 90 -2.17 -3.38 -11.33
N LYS A 91 -2.16 -3.41 -12.67
CA LYS A 91 -2.13 -2.19 -13.49
C LYS A 91 -3.36 -1.33 -13.26
N LYS A 92 -4.56 -1.93 -13.24
CA LYS A 92 -5.81 -1.22 -12.93
C LYS A 92 -5.79 -0.64 -11.52
N ALA A 93 -5.37 -1.43 -10.53
CA ALA A 93 -5.27 -0.99 -9.15
C ALA A 93 -4.26 0.16 -8.95
N GLY A 94 -3.16 0.16 -9.73
CA GLY A 94 -2.18 1.26 -9.73
C GLY A 94 -2.73 2.60 -10.23
N LEU A 95 -3.86 2.60 -10.94
CA LEU A 95 -4.51 3.82 -11.41
C LEU A 95 -5.59 4.35 -10.44
N ILE A 96 -6.03 3.54 -9.49
CA ILE A 96 -7.06 3.90 -8.53
C ILE A 96 -6.38 4.60 -7.35
N ILE A 97 -6.56 5.92 -7.25
CA ILE A 97 -6.00 6.74 -6.16
C ILE A 97 -7.16 7.30 -5.32
N PRO A 98 -7.58 6.61 -4.24
CA PRO A 98 -8.71 7.03 -3.44
C PRO A 98 -8.41 8.33 -2.69
N LYS A 99 -9.27 9.33 -2.92
CA LYS A 99 -9.22 10.64 -2.25
C LYS A 99 -10.33 10.78 -1.23
N PRO A 100 -10.06 11.32 -0.04
CA PRO A 100 -11.08 11.54 0.97
C PRO A 100 -12.02 12.67 0.52
N THR A 101 -13.32 12.51 0.74
CA THR A 101 -14.33 13.54 0.48
C THR A 101 -14.60 14.37 1.74
N PRO A 102 -15.24 15.55 1.64
CA PRO A 102 -15.65 16.34 2.80
C PRO A 102 -16.54 15.56 3.80
N LYS A 103 -17.30 14.57 3.30
CA LYS A 103 -18.22 13.73 4.09
C LYS A 103 -17.54 13.01 5.26
N ILE A 104 -16.25 12.74 5.12
CA ILE A 104 -15.41 12.16 6.17
C ILE A 104 -15.37 13.03 7.44
N ARG A 105 -15.48 14.36 7.30
CA ARG A 105 -15.39 15.31 8.43
C ARG A 105 -16.74 15.66 9.04
N GLU A 106 -17.85 15.33 8.37
CA GLU A 106 -19.20 15.75 8.79
C GLU A 106 -19.63 15.14 10.13
N ASN A 107 -19.25 13.88 10.40
CA ASN A 107 -19.70 13.13 11.58
C ASN A 107 -18.57 12.78 12.57
N GLY A 108 -17.41 13.41 12.44
CA GLY A 108 -16.23 13.14 13.28
C GLY A 108 -15.68 11.72 13.16
N TYR A 109 -14.83 11.31 14.12
CA TYR A 109 -14.03 10.08 14.04
C TYR A 109 -14.85 8.77 14.04
N GLN A 110 -16.06 8.77 14.58
CA GLN A 110 -16.95 7.59 14.62
C GLN A 110 -18.01 7.57 13.51
N GLY A 111 -18.03 8.59 12.65
CA GLY A 111 -19.06 8.78 11.63
C GLY A 111 -18.99 7.81 10.44
N TYR A 112 -17.87 7.10 10.27
CA TYR A 112 -17.65 6.21 9.12
C TYR A 112 -18.53 4.97 9.17
N GLN A 113 -18.59 4.33 10.33
CA GLN A 113 -19.13 2.97 10.45
C GLN A 113 -20.61 2.88 10.06
N PRO A 114 -21.49 3.84 10.44
CA PRO A 114 -22.88 3.82 10.00
C PRO A 114 -23.04 4.00 8.48
N LEU A 115 -22.19 4.84 7.86
CA LEU A 115 -22.22 5.10 6.41
C LEU A 115 -21.74 3.87 5.62
N ILE A 116 -20.69 3.21 6.11
CA ILE A 116 -20.15 1.98 5.53
C ILE A 116 -21.18 0.84 5.68
N GLN A 117 -21.76 0.66 6.87
CA GLN A 117 -22.81 -0.35 7.09
C GLN A 117 -24.00 -0.12 6.16
N LYS A 118 -24.50 1.12 6.06
CA LYS A 118 -25.60 1.47 5.14
C LYS A 118 -25.26 1.15 3.68
N ALA A 119 -24.03 1.43 3.25
CA ALA A 119 -23.56 1.12 1.90
C ALA A 119 -23.44 -0.39 1.64
N MET A 120 -23.12 -1.19 2.66
CA MET A 120 -23.08 -2.65 2.57
C MET A 120 -24.48 -3.28 2.61
N SER A 121 -25.43 -2.71 3.36
CA SER A 121 -26.81 -3.22 3.44
C SER A 121 -27.65 -2.88 2.21
N GLY A 122 -27.35 -1.78 1.52
CA GLY A 122 -28.14 -1.25 0.40
C GLY A 122 -27.93 -1.96 -0.95
N GLY A 123 -26.94 -2.84 -1.07
CA GLY A 123 -26.79 -3.73 -2.21
C GLY A 123 -26.31 -5.06 -1.68
N GLY A 124 -26.96 -6.17 -2.04
CA GLY A 124 -26.77 -7.53 -1.50
C GLY A 124 -25.33 -8.04 -1.52
N GLY A 125 -24.48 -7.43 -0.70
CA GLY A 125 -23.05 -7.52 -0.71
C GLY A 125 -22.60 -8.71 0.11
N ALA A 126 -21.57 -9.38 -0.40
CA ALA A 126 -20.91 -10.49 0.26
C ALA A 126 -20.64 -10.18 1.75
N ALA A 127 -20.83 -11.20 2.59
CA ALA A 127 -20.58 -11.12 4.03
C ALA A 127 -19.20 -10.48 4.32
N PRO A 128 -19.07 -9.70 5.42
CA PRO A 128 -17.84 -8.99 5.74
C PRO A 128 -16.66 -9.98 5.75
N ASN A 129 -15.71 -9.75 4.84
CA ASN A 129 -14.54 -10.60 4.74
C ASN A 129 -13.73 -10.39 6.02
N ARG A 130 -13.65 -11.41 6.89
CA ARG A 130 -12.92 -11.33 8.17
C ARG A 130 -11.48 -10.86 8.03
N SER A 131 -10.85 -11.10 6.87
CA SER A 131 -9.50 -10.59 6.59
C SER A 131 -9.44 -9.06 6.46
N LEU A 132 -10.52 -8.41 6.02
CA LEU A 132 -10.64 -6.96 5.93
C LEU A 132 -10.83 -6.32 7.30
N MET A 133 -11.62 -6.90 8.20
CA MET A 133 -11.92 -6.29 9.52
C MET A 133 -10.67 -5.86 10.30
N ARG A 134 -9.55 -6.57 10.14
CA ARG A 134 -8.27 -6.20 10.80
C ARG A 134 -7.60 -4.99 10.18
N VAL A 135 -7.78 -4.77 8.88
CA VAL A 135 -7.06 -3.76 8.09
C VAL A 135 -7.96 -2.63 7.58
N GLU A 136 -9.27 -2.68 7.84
CA GLU A 136 -10.25 -1.69 7.37
C GLU A 136 -9.89 -0.27 7.80
N ALA A 137 -9.55 -0.06 9.07
CA ALA A 137 -9.14 1.24 9.58
C ALA A 137 -7.88 1.76 8.87
N GLU A 138 -6.91 0.88 8.61
CA GLU A 138 -5.68 1.24 7.90
C GLU A 138 -5.96 1.59 6.44
N ILE A 139 -6.83 0.82 5.75
CA ILE A 139 -7.26 1.15 4.38
C ILE A 139 -7.88 2.55 4.34
N GLN A 140 -8.75 2.87 5.30
CA GLN A 140 -9.41 4.17 5.38
C GLN A 140 -8.40 5.31 5.62
N LEU A 141 -7.40 5.10 6.47
CA LEU A 141 -6.33 6.07 6.72
C LEU A 141 -5.45 6.30 5.49
N LEU A 142 -5.17 5.25 4.73
CA LEU A 142 -4.35 5.31 3.52
C LEU A 142 -5.09 5.89 2.29
N CYS A 143 -6.41 6.13 2.40
CA CYS A 143 -7.20 6.85 1.41
C CYS A 143 -6.99 8.37 1.52
N ASP A 144 -5.77 8.83 1.27
CA ASP A 144 -5.32 10.21 1.43
C ASP A 144 -5.13 10.97 0.10
N GLY A 145 -5.37 10.30 -1.03
CA GLY A 145 -5.16 10.84 -2.36
C GLY A 145 -3.73 10.74 -2.89
N ARG A 146 -2.83 10.05 -2.19
CA ARG A 146 -1.42 9.89 -2.57
C ARG A 146 -1.07 8.46 -2.94
N ASN A 147 -1.68 7.48 -2.27
CA ASN A 147 -1.42 6.07 -2.49
C ASN A 147 -2.41 5.49 -3.49
N SER A 148 -1.93 4.71 -4.46
CA SER A 148 -2.82 3.90 -5.29
C SER A 148 -3.35 2.69 -4.52
N ALA A 149 -4.41 2.02 -4.99
CA ALA A 149 -4.89 0.78 -4.40
C ALA A 149 -3.80 -0.32 -4.37
N LEU A 150 -2.89 -0.29 -5.35
CA LEU A 150 -1.73 -1.19 -5.36
C LEU A 150 -0.71 -0.83 -4.27
N ASP A 151 -0.46 0.46 -4.03
CA ASP A 151 0.44 0.90 -2.96
C ASP A 151 -0.14 0.58 -1.58
N ILE A 152 -1.45 0.82 -1.38
CA ILE A 152 -2.18 0.43 -0.18
C ILE A 152 -1.99 -1.07 0.09
N LYS A 153 -2.15 -1.93 -0.92
CA LYS A 153 -1.89 -3.36 -0.78
C LYS A 153 -0.47 -3.64 -0.28
N LYS A 154 0.53 -3.06 -0.93
CA LYS A 154 1.95 -3.27 -0.55
C LYS A 154 2.22 -2.82 0.88
N MET A 155 1.66 -1.68 1.30
CA MET A 155 1.78 -1.16 2.67
C MET A 155 1.14 -2.11 3.69
N LEU A 156 -0.09 -2.58 3.44
CA LEU A 156 -0.76 -3.54 4.32
C LEU A 156 0.00 -4.86 4.43
N ASP A 157 0.44 -5.43 3.30
CA ASP A 157 1.18 -6.70 3.31
C ASP A 157 2.55 -6.59 4.01
N THR A 158 3.10 -5.37 4.11
CA THR A 158 4.33 -5.06 4.84
C THR A 158 4.07 -4.92 6.35
N GLN A 159 2.95 -4.31 6.73
CA GLN A 159 2.60 -4.06 8.13
C GLN A 159 1.99 -5.29 8.83
N PHE A 160 1.21 -6.10 8.10
CA PHE A 160 0.43 -7.20 8.68
C PHE A 160 0.97 -8.58 8.27
N ARG A 161 0.95 -9.53 9.21
CA ARG A 161 1.44 -10.90 8.96
C ARG A 161 0.62 -11.70 7.96
N GLN A 162 -0.69 -11.48 7.92
CA GLN A 162 -1.56 -12.14 6.93
C GLN A 162 -1.85 -11.15 5.81
N GLU A 163 -1.63 -11.59 4.57
CA GLU A 163 -1.85 -10.75 3.40
C GLU A 163 -3.34 -10.56 3.14
N THR A 164 -3.69 -9.34 2.70
CA THR A 164 -5.05 -9.02 2.25
C THR A 164 -5.07 -9.06 0.73
N SER A 165 -6.02 -9.79 0.14
CA SER A 165 -6.08 -9.90 -1.32
C SER A 165 -6.37 -8.54 -1.97
N LEU A 166 -5.86 -8.34 -3.19
CA LEU A 166 -6.08 -7.08 -3.92
C LEU A 166 -7.57 -6.87 -4.20
N GLU A 167 -8.30 -7.95 -4.48
CA GLU A 167 -9.73 -7.95 -4.73
C GLU A 167 -10.52 -7.50 -3.50
N ALA A 168 -10.10 -7.92 -2.30
CA ALA A 168 -10.72 -7.51 -1.06
C ALA A 168 -10.52 -6.01 -0.81
N ILE A 169 -9.33 -5.48 -1.08
CA ILE A 169 -9.03 -4.05 -0.98
C ILE A 169 -9.89 -3.26 -1.97
N LEU A 170 -9.94 -3.67 -3.24
CA LEU A 170 -10.75 -3.03 -4.28
C LEU A 170 -12.23 -3.03 -3.92
N SER A 171 -12.76 -4.17 -3.44
CA SER A 171 -14.14 -4.29 -2.98
C SER A 171 -14.44 -3.33 -1.83
N HIS A 172 -13.52 -3.18 -0.86
CA HIS A 172 -13.69 -2.22 0.23
C HIS A 172 -13.65 -0.77 -0.27
N LEU A 173 -12.75 -0.43 -1.20
CA LEU A 173 -12.70 0.91 -1.81
C LEU A 173 -14.00 1.25 -2.54
N ASP A 174 -14.62 0.28 -3.22
CA ASP A 174 -15.94 0.46 -3.85
C ASP A 174 -17.05 0.71 -2.82
N VAL A 175 -17.00 0.04 -1.65
CA VAL A 175 -17.92 0.32 -0.53
C VAL A 175 -17.73 1.75 -0.02
N LEU A 176 -16.48 2.18 0.19
CA LEU A 176 -16.18 3.55 0.63
C LEU A 176 -16.65 4.60 -0.41
N LYS A 177 -16.51 4.29 -1.71
CA LYS A 177 -17.00 5.13 -2.80
C LYS A 177 -18.53 5.22 -2.81
N LYS A 178 -19.23 4.09 -2.65
CA LYS A 178 -20.71 4.05 -2.53
C LYS A 178 -21.21 4.80 -1.29
N ALA A 179 -20.49 4.72 -0.17
CA ALA A 179 -20.78 5.49 1.03
C ALA A 179 -20.57 7.01 0.83
N GLY A 180 -19.91 7.40 -0.28
CA GLY A 180 -19.53 8.78 -0.57
C GLY A 180 -18.41 9.27 0.34
N LEU A 181 -17.60 8.37 0.90
CA LEU A 181 -16.47 8.70 1.78
C LEU A 181 -15.21 9.00 0.97
N VAL A 182 -15.01 8.28 -0.14
CA VAL A 182 -13.87 8.47 -1.05
C VAL A 182 -14.31 8.66 -2.50
N ALA A 183 -13.45 9.28 -3.31
CA ALA A 183 -13.65 9.44 -4.74
C ALA A 183 -12.38 9.06 -5.52
N PHE A 184 -12.58 8.44 -6.69
CA PHE A 184 -11.57 8.08 -7.69
C PHE A 184 -12.24 7.68 -9.01
#